data_AF-A0A7J6UMU9-F1
#
_entry.id   AF-A0A7J6UMU9-F1
#
_cell.length_a   1.000
_cell.length_b   1.000
_cell.length_c   1.000
_cell.angle_alpha   90.00
_cell.angle_beta   90.00
_cell.angle_gamma   90.00
#
_symmetry.space_group_name_H-M   'P 1'
#
loop_
_entity.id
_entity.type
_entity.pdbx_description
1 polymer ?
#
loop_
_entity_poly.entity_id
_entity_poly.type
_entity_poly.pdbx_seq_one_letter_code
_entity_poly.pdbx_strand_id
1 'polypeptide(L)'
;MAAYWYLPGPRLRYCDGPPSSGVDCEPCPANAVCQGYTMKCNPLFKRDGDVCVRDDHLYMVSHHMAASLADHLADRRGDHECYKTRYQLDAAEAKRYLRERCWEARRLGKADFETAFNLMLSESLPNEYGSQVVYTTGGTLWSLKSSKRLSCRITEAVEMWWKAVFLVGVL
;
A
#
# COMPACT_ATOMS: atom_id res chain seq x y z
N MET A 1 -0.24 -35.51 -32.83
CA MET A 1 0.05 -34.39 -31.90
C MET A 1 0.25 -34.99 -30.53
N ALA A 2 1.51 -35.08 -30.07
CA ALA A 2 1.85 -35.70 -28.79
C ALA A 2 1.51 -34.72 -27.65
N ALA A 3 0.59 -35.12 -26.77
CA ALA A 3 0.33 -34.40 -25.54
C ALA A 3 1.51 -34.63 -24.58
N TYR A 4 2.28 -33.59 -24.30
CA TYR A 4 3.27 -33.59 -23.23
C TYR A 4 2.53 -33.58 -21.90
N TRP A 5 2.33 -34.76 -21.33
CA TRP A 5 1.89 -34.89 -19.94
C TRP A 5 3.04 -34.44 -19.04
N TYR A 6 2.96 -33.22 -18.51
CA TYR A 6 3.81 -32.80 -17.41
C TYR A 6 3.43 -33.65 -16.19
N LEU A 7 4.19 -34.73 -15.97
CA LEU A 7 4.21 -35.41 -14.69
C LEU A 7 4.78 -34.40 -13.67
N PRO A 8 4.01 -33.95 -12.66
CA PRO A 8 4.57 -33.12 -11.62
C PRO A 8 5.72 -33.89 -10.99
N GLY A 9 6.91 -33.29 -10.98
CA GLY A 9 8.09 -33.86 -10.32
C GLY A 9 7.80 -34.20 -8.85
N PRO A 10 8.64 -35.04 -8.22
CA PRO A 10 8.46 -35.43 -6.83
C PRO A 10 8.28 -34.19 -5.95
N ARG A 11 7.21 -34.18 -5.15
CA ARG A 11 6.95 -33.08 -4.21
C ARG A 11 8.04 -33.10 -3.13
N LEU A 12 8.94 -32.13 -3.19
CA LEU A 12 9.96 -31.91 -2.17
C LEU A 12 9.30 -31.66 -0.81
N ARG A 13 9.81 -32.36 0.21
CA ARG A 13 9.36 -32.27 1.59
C ARG A 13 10.32 -31.35 2.34
N TYR A 14 9.80 -30.41 3.11
CA TYR A 14 10.61 -29.44 3.83
C TYR A 14 10.63 -29.70 5.34
N CYS A 15 11.80 -29.68 5.97
CA CYS A 15 11.91 -29.92 7.41
C CYS A 15 11.52 -28.66 8.21
N ASP A 16 10.86 -28.85 9.35
CA ASP A 16 10.51 -27.78 10.31
C ASP A 16 11.71 -27.42 11.23
N GLY A 17 12.82 -28.14 11.12
CA GLY A 17 14.03 -28.04 11.93
C GLY A 17 15.21 -28.77 11.27
N PRO A 18 16.37 -28.88 11.94
CA PRO A 18 17.51 -29.62 11.39
C PRO A 18 17.09 -31.06 11.07
N PRO A 19 17.55 -31.64 9.94
CA PRO A 19 17.14 -32.96 9.51
C PRO A 19 17.49 -33.97 10.61
N SER A 20 16.47 -34.48 11.29
CA SER A 20 16.61 -35.58 12.23
C SER A 20 16.82 -36.86 11.42
N SER A 21 17.85 -37.61 11.80
CA SER A 21 18.30 -38.82 11.10
C SER A 21 17.14 -39.79 10.84
N GLY A 22 16.68 -39.85 9.59
CA GLY A 22 15.63 -40.79 9.15
C GLY A 22 14.55 -40.23 8.23
N VAL A 23 14.50 -38.92 7.99
CA VAL A 23 13.55 -38.31 7.04
C VAL A 23 14.30 -37.60 5.91
N ASP A 24 14.08 -38.03 4.67
CA ASP A 24 14.49 -37.28 3.47
C ASP A 24 13.60 -36.03 3.36
N CYS A 25 14.08 -34.92 3.92
CA CYS A 25 13.50 -33.60 3.75
C CYS A 25 14.59 -32.55 3.50
N GLU A 26 14.27 -31.57 2.67
CA GLU A 26 15.11 -30.41 2.39
C GLU A 26 15.00 -29.39 3.53
N PRO A 27 16.08 -28.63 3.80
CA PRO A 27 16.00 -27.51 4.73
C PRO A 27 14.99 -26.47 4.24
N CYS A 28 14.37 -25.77 5.19
CA CYS A 28 13.42 -24.73 4.85
C CYS A 28 14.12 -23.60 4.08
N PRO A 29 13.63 -23.23 2.87
CA PRO A 29 14.26 -22.19 2.07
C PRO A 29 14.15 -20.82 2.74
N ALA A 30 15.06 -19.92 2.38
CA ALA A 30 15.04 -18.55 2.88
C ALA A 30 13.70 -17.86 2.56
N ASN A 31 13.24 -17.00 3.46
CA ASN A 31 11.96 -16.29 3.35
C ASN A 31 10.73 -17.21 3.26
N ALA A 32 10.80 -18.40 3.86
CA ALA A 32 9.68 -19.31 4.02
C ALA A 32 9.51 -19.76 5.47
N VAL A 33 8.29 -20.18 5.80
CA VAL A 33 7.97 -20.97 6.99
C VAL A 33 7.65 -22.38 6.53
N CYS A 34 8.31 -23.36 7.12
CA CYS A 34 8.03 -24.77 6.87
C CYS A 34 7.27 -25.36 8.06
N GLN A 35 6.18 -26.05 7.76
CA GLN A 35 5.37 -26.76 8.73
C GLN A 35 4.84 -28.05 8.12
N GLY A 36 5.06 -29.18 8.78
CA GLY A 36 4.48 -30.48 8.41
C GLY A 36 4.85 -30.91 6.98
N TYR A 37 6.13 -30.80 6.61
CA TYR A 37 6.65 -31.14 5.27
C TYR A 37 6.21 -30.22 4.13
N THR A 38 5.53 -29.12 4.44
CA THR A 38 5.12 -28.11 3.47
C THR A 38 5.85 -26.80 3.73
N MET A 39 6.21 -26.09 2.66
CA MET A 39 6.68 -24.71 2.77
C MET A 39 5.56 -23.74 2.43
N LYS A 40 5.54 -22.61 3.13
CA LYS A 40 4.75 -21.43 2.81
C LYS A 40 5.69 -20.22 2.78
N CYS A 41 5.70 -19.47 1.69
CA CYS A 41 6.49 -18.26 1.64
C CYS A 41 6.01 -17.23 2.67
N ASN A 42 6.97 -16.50 3.23
CA ASN A 42 6.69 -15.36 4.08
C ASN A 42 5.84 -14.34 3.33
N PRO A 43 5.09 -13.48 4.04
CA PRO A 43 4.44 -12.34 3.42
C PRO A 43 5.44 -11.58 2.54
N LEU A 44 5.00 -11.10 1.36
CA LEU A 44 5.82 -10.42 0.34
C LEU A 44 6.66 -11.33 -0.55
N PHE A 45 6.62 -12.65 -0.35
CA PHE A 45 7.30 -13.61 -1.20
C PHE A 45 6.30 -14.56 -1.85
N LYS A 46 6.51 -14.83 -3.13
CA LYS A 46 5.77 -15.84 -3.89
C LYS A 46 6.65 -17.06 -4.12
N ARG A 47 6.00 -18.22 -4.24
CA ARG A 47 6.68 -19.47 -4.52
C ARG A 47 7.06 -19.53 -6.00
N ASP A 48 8.34 -19.74 -6.27
CA ASP A 48 8.88 -20.02 -7.60
C ASP A 48 9.68 -21.32 -7.52
N GLY A 49 9.04 -22.43 -7.91
CA GLY A 49 9.56 -23.78 -7.68
C GLY A 49 9.74 -24.07 -6.18
N ASP A 50 11.00 -24.19 -5.78
CA ASP A 50 11.46 -24.57 -4.43
C ASP A 50 12.07 -23.40 -3.65
N VAL A 51 11.95 -22.18 -4.18
CA VAL A 51 12.40 -20.96 -3.53
C VAL A 51 11.25 -19.98 -3.36
N CYS A 52 11.42 -19.08 -2.40
CA CYS A 52 10.54 -17.94 -2.19
C CYS A 52 11.22 -16.69 -2.76
N VAL A 53 10.68 -16.19 -3.86
CA VAL A 53 11.16 -14.96 -4.51
C VAL A 53 10.26 -13.79 -4.13
N ARG A 54 10.80 -12.58 -4.15
CA ARG A 54 10.03 -11.38 -3.85
C ARG A 54 8.84 -11.28 -4.81
N ASP A 55 7.69 -10.91 -4.28
CA ASP A 55 6.52 -10.62 -5.09
C ASP A 55 6.60 -9.18 -5.62
N ASP A 56 7.20 -9.02 -6.79
CA ASP A 56 7.32 -7.73 -7.46
C ASP A 56 5.97 -7.05 -7.71
N HIS A 57 4.90 -7.83 -7.90
CA HIS A 57 3.57 -7.28 -8.08
C HIS A 57 3.07 -6.62 -6.77
N LEU A 58 3.17 -7.31 -5.63
CA LEU A 58 2.81 -6.72 -4.34
C LEU A 58 3.64 -5.46 -4.04
N TYR A 59 4.91 -5.47 -4.42
CA TYR A 59 5.82 -4.34 -4.26
C TYR A 59 5.43 -3.14 -5.12
N MET A 60 5.09 -3.35 -6.39
CA MET A 60 4.61 -2.27 -7.26
C MET A 60 3.28 -1.70 -6.76
N VAL A 61 2.36 -2.57 -6.33
CA VAL A 61 1.06 -2.13 -5.81
C VAL A 61 1.24 -1.33 -4.51
N SER A 62 2.16 -1.73 -3.61
CA SER A 62 2.43 -0.95 -2.40
C SER A 62 2.95 0.46 -2.72
N HIS A 63 3.79 0.61 -3.75
CA HIS A 63 4.27 1.92 -4.20
C HIS A 63 3.15 2.78 -4.79
N HIS A 64 2.27 2.19 -5.60
CA HIS A 64 1.12 2.90 -6.16
C HIS A 64 0.14 3.32 -5.05
N MET A 65 -0.07 2.47 -4.04
CA MET A 65 -0.85 2.80 -2.84
C MET A 65 -0.21 3.96 -2.09
N ALA A 66 1.12 3.96 -1.91
CA ALA A 66 1.84 5.03 -1.23
C ALA A 66 1.63 6.37 -1.92
N ALA A 67 1.84 6.41 -3.24
CA ALA A 67 1.67 7.62 -4.05
C ALA A 67 0.23 8.14 -4.00
N SER A 68 -0.76 7.26 -4.16
CA SER A 68 -2.17 7.62 -4.12
C SER A 68 -2.61 8.16 -2.75
N LEU A 69 -2.11 7.58 -1.67
CA LEU A 69 -2.37 8.07 -0.32
C LEU A 69 -1.68 9.42 -0.05
N ALA A 70 -0.44 9.59 -0.53
CA ALA A 70 0.29 10.84 -0.41
C ALA A 70 -0.41 11.99 -1.14
N ASP A 71 -0.89 11.78 -2.37
CA ASP A 71 -1.68 12.77 -3.10
C ASP A 71 -2.95 13.17 -2.32
N HIS A 72 -3.67 12.18 -1.77
CA HIS A 72 -4.88 12.46 -1.00
C HIS A 72 -4.62 13.25 0.28
N LEU A 73 -3.56 12.89 1.01
CA LEU A 73 -3.13 13.64 2.17
C LEU A 73 -2.78 15.08 1.79
N ALA A 74 -2.19 15.29 0.61
CA ALA A 74 -1.77 16.61 0.15
C ALA A 74 -2.97 17.51 -0.11
N ASP A 75 -4.01 16.95 -0.75
CA ASP A 75 -5.27 17.62 -1.00
C ASP A 75 -5.99 17.96 0.31
N ARG A 76 -6.15 17.00 1.23
CA ARG A 76 -6.78 17.24 2.55
C ARG A 76 -6.04 18.27 3.38
N ARG A 77 -4.71 18.32 3.25
CA ARG A 77 -3.92 19.35 3.91
C ARG A 77 -4.14 20.73 3.30
N GLY A 78 -4.21 20.83 1.97
CA GLY A 78 -4.60 22.06 1.29
C GLY A 78 -5.97 22.56 1.76
N ASP A 79 -6.95 21.66 1.85
CA ASP A 79 -8.29 21.97 2.37
C ASP A 79 -8.25 22.46 3.82
N HIS A 80 -7.41 21.88 4.67
CA HIS A 80 -7.25 22.36 6.04
C HIS A 80 -6.61 23.75 6.10
N GLU A 81 -5.61 24.02 5.25
CA GLU A 81 -4.97 25.32 5.20
C GLU A 81 -5.98 26.42 4.79
N CYS A 82 -6.88 26.14 3.84
CA CYS A 82 -7.91 27.10 3.40
C CYS A 82 -9.15 27.16 4.32
N TYR A 83 -9.68 26.02 4.78
CA TYR A 83 -11.00 25.92 5.45
C TYR A 83 -10.96 25.41 6.90
N LYS A 84 -9.78 25.16 7.46
CA LYS A 84 -9.61 24.60 8.82
C LYS A 84 -10.30 23.24 9.05
N THR A 85 -10.52 22.46 8.00
CA THR A 85 -11.11 21.11 8.05
C THR A 85 -10.16 20.07 8.64
N ARG A 86 -10.63 18.87 8.99
CA ARG A 86 -9.74 17.80 9.48
C ARG A 86 -8.87 17.27 8.33
N TYR A 87 -7.53 17.33 8.47
CA TYR A 87 -6.57 16.78 7.50
C TYR A 87 -6.01 15.40 7.86
N GLN A 88 -6.13 15.00 9.13
CA GLN A 88 -5.57 13.73 9.60
C GLN A 88 -6.49 12.56 9.25
N LEU A 89 -5.91 11.53 8.66
CA LEU A 89 -6.57 10.26 8.35
C LEU A 89 -6.19 9.22 9.38
N ASP A 90 -7.15 8.38 9.79
CA ASP A 90 -6.80 7.17 10.51
C ASP A 90 -6.48 5.97 9.61
N ALA A 91 -5.93 4.90 10.18
CA ALA A 91 -5.57 3.72 9.40
C ALA A 91 -6.78 3.06 8.71
N ALA A 92 -7.97 3.08 9.33
CA ALA A 92 -9.18 2.53 8.72
C ALA A 92 -9.68 3.42 7.57
N GLU A 93 -9.64 4.73 7.74
CA GLU A 93 -9.96 5.70 6.70
C GLU A 93 -8.98 5.62 5.52
N ALA A 94 -7.68 5.48 5.78
CA ALA A 94 -6.67 5.30 4.74
C ALA A 94 -6.88 4.01 3.95
N LYS A 95 -7.17 2.90 4.65
CA LYS A 95 -7.51 1.62 4.01
C LYS A 95 -8.78 1.73 3.16
N ARG A 96 -9.81 2.39 3.67
CA ARG A 96 -11.06 2.64 2.94
C ARG A 96 -10.79 3.47 1.67
N TYR A 97 -10.07 4.58 1.80
CA TYR A 97 -9.67 5.42 0.67
C TYR A 97 -8.94 4.60 -0.41
N LEU A 98 -7.94 3.81 -0.03
CA LEU A 98 -7.18 3.00 -0.97
C LEU A 98 -8.05 1.95 -1.66
N ARG A 99 -8.97 1.30 -0.94
CA ARG A 99 -9.92 0.33 -1.53
C ARG A 99 -10.88 0.96 -2.53
N GLU A 100 -11.27 2.21 -2.31
CA GLU A 100 -12.24 2.91 -3.15
C GLU A 100 -11.58 3.62 -4.34
N ARG A 101 -10.40 4.21 -4.14
CA ARG A 101 -9.76 5.14 -5.08
C ARG A 101 -8.51 4.60 -5.77
N CYS A 102 -7.79 3.65 -5.16
CA CYS A 102 -6.63 3.03 -5.80
C CYS A 102 -7.06 1.77 -6.56
N TRP A 103 -7.01 1.84 -7.89
CA TRP A 103 -7.42 0.75 -8.78
C TRP A 103 -6.68 -0.57 -8.49
N GLU A 104 -5.36 -0.50 -8.31
CA GLU A 104 -4.54 -1.67 -8.02
C GLU A 104 -4.92 -2.33 -6.68
N ALA A 105 -5.09 -1.53 -5.64
CA ALA A 105 -5.48 -2.00 -4.32
C ALA A 105 -6.88 -2.63 -4.31
N ARG A 106 -7.77 -2.19 -5.20
CA ARG A 106 -9.12 -2.74 -5.36
C ARG A 106 -9.11 -4.17 -5.92
N ARG A 107 -8.12 -4.51 -6.75
CA ARG A 107 -7.98 -5.84 -7.36
C ARG A 107 -7.32 -6.86 -6.44
N LEU A 108 -6.65 -6.40 -5.39
CA LEU A 108 -6.03 -7.28 -4.40
C LEU A 108 -7.07 -8.00 -3.53
N GLY A 109 -6.77 -9.26 -3.20
CA GLY A 109 -7.47 -10.00 -2.15
C GLY A 109 -7.35 -9.29 -0.79
N LYS A 110 -8.12 -9.75 0.20
CA LYS A 110 -8.07 -9.16 1.56
C LYS A 110 -6.67 -9.30 2.18
N ALA A 111 -6.08 -10.49 2.09
CA ALA A 111 -4.75 -10.78 2.65
C ALA A 111 -3.66 -9.97 1.93
N ASP A 112 -3.64 -10.03 0.60
CA ASP A 112 -2.65 -9.34 -0.23
C ASP A 112 -2.67 -7.83 -0.04
N PHE A 113 -3.86 -7.24 0.10
CA PHE A 113 -4.01 -5.82 0.39
C PHE A 113 -3.42 -5.44 1.74
N GLU A 114 -3.67 -6.23 2.79
CA GLU A 114 -3.11 -5.97 4.12
C GLU A 114 -1.57 -6.09 4.08
N THR A 115 -1.06 -7.08 3.37
CA THR A 115 0.38 -7.24 3.14
C THR A 115 0.98 -6.06 2.37
N ALA A 116 0.36 -5.62 1.27
CA ALA A 116 0.80 -4.46 0.49
C ALA A 116 0.69 -3.15 1.28
N PHE A 117 -0.36 -2.98 2.10
CA PHE A 117 -0.54 -1.83 2.97
C PHE A 117 0.54 -1.76 4.06
N ASN A 118 0.88 -2.89 4.67
CA ASN A 118 1.96 -2.97 5.66
C ASN A 118 3.33 -2.76 5.02
N LEU A 119 3.55 -3.22 3.78
CA LEU A 119 4.77 -2.94 3.04
C LEU A 119 4.91 -1.45 2.70
N MET A 120 3.82 -0.84 2.23
CA MET A 120 3.74 0.59 1.96
C MET A 120 4.17 1.41 3.18
N LEU A 121 3.70 0.98 4.35
CA LEU A 121 4.00 1.54 5.66
C LEU A 121 5.47 1.42 6.07
N SER A 122 6.12 0.28 5.79
CA SER A 122 7.48 0.00 6.25
C SER A 122 8.57 0.49 5.28
N GLU A 123 8.31 0.48 3.97
CA GLU A 123 9.34 0.68 2.95
C GLU A 123 9.02 1.74 1.91
N SER A 124 7.74 1.98 1.58
CA SER A 124 7.37 2.61 0.30
C SER A 124 6.89 4.04 0.38
N LEU A 125 6.95 4.73 1.53
CA LEU A 125 6.75 6.18 1.50
C LEU A 125 7.98 6.80 0.83
N PRO A 126 7.86 7.39 -0.37
CA PRO A 126 9.01 7.92 -1.09
C PRO A 126 9.74 8.90 -0.17
N ASN A 127 11.08 8.93 -0.18
CA ASN A 127 11.87 9.88 0.64
C ASN A 127 11.43 11.35 0.45
N GLU A 128 10.80 11.67 -0.68
CA GLU A 128 10.15 12.94 -1.00
C GLU A 128 8.96 13.28 -0.07
N TYR A 129 8.28 12.27 0.46
CA TYR A 129 7.17 12.33 1.42
C TYR A 129 7.49 11.72 2.80
N GLY A 130 8.60 10.99 2.93
CA GLY A 130 8.99 10.25 4.15
C GLY A 130 9.28 11.15 5.36
N SER A 131 9.65 12.41 5.12
CA SER A 131 9.76 13.43 6.19
C SER A 131 8.42 14.11 6.51
N GLN A 132 7.39 13.82 5.71
CA GLN A 132 6.11 14.49 5.77
C GLN A 132 5.02 13.64 6.42
N VAL A 133 5.02 12.30 6.30
CA VAL A 133 4.05 11.46 7.02
C VAL A 133 4.45 11.29 8.48
N VAL A 134 3.78 11.99 9.38
CA VAL A 134 4.04 11.88 10.83
C VAL A 134 3.20 10.73 11.41
N TYR A 135 3.85 9.64 11.78
CA TYR A 135 3.27 8.63 12.67
C TYR A 135 3.20 9.22 14.08
N THR A 136 2.02 9.60 14.54
CA THR A 136 1.85 9.94 15.96
C THR A 136 1.95 8.66 16.79
N THR A 137 2.68 8.72 17.90
CA THR A 137 2.83 7.65 18.90
C THR A 137 1.46 7.03 19.21
N GLY A 138 1.24 5.80 18.72
CA GLY A 138 -0.07 5.13 18.72
C GLY A 138 -0.50 4.54 17.36
N GLY A 139 0.19 4.88 16.26
CA GLY A 139 0.03 4.21 14.96
C GLY A 139 -1.25 4.54 14.19
N THR A 140 -2.00 5.55 14.63
CA THR A 140 -3.38 5.76 14.17
C THR A 140 -3.59 6.96 13.30
N LEU A 141 -2.66 7.90 13.13
CA LEU A 141 -2.93 9.14 12.39
C LEU A 141 -1.86 9.44 11.34
N TRP A 142 -2.33 9.82 10.16
CA TRP A 142 -1.54 10.14 8.98
C TRP A 142 -1.71 11.61 8.62
N SER A 143 -0.60 12.30 8.42
CA SER A 143 -0.58 13.71 8.03
C SER A 143 0.69 14.00 7.25
N LEU A 144 0.64 14.83 6.19
CA LEU A 144 1.81 15.46 5.59
C LEU A 144 2.32 16.63 6.45
N LYS A 145 3.65 16.87 6.52
CA LYS A 145 4.31 17.93 7.31
C LYS A 145 4.39 19.29 6.60
N SER A 146 4.37 19.33 5.26
CA SER A 146 4.09 20.55 4.49
C SER A 146 3.53 20.24 3.10
N SER A 147 2.40 20.83 2.73
CA SER A 147 1.93 20.80 1.34
C SER A 147 2.50 22.01 0.59
N LYS A 148 3.15 21.79 -0.57
CA LYS A 148 3.46 22.86 -1.53
C LYS A 148 2.32 23.10 -2.53
N ARG A 149 1.24 22.30 -2.50
CA ARG A 149 0.07 22.51 -3.36
C ARG A 149 -0.82 23.59 -2.73
N LEU A 150 -0.43 24.84 -2.91
CA LEU A 150 -1.29 26.00 -2.71
C LEU A 150 -2.37 26.00 -3.79
N SER A 151 -3.41 25.19 -3.58
CA SER A 151 -4.65 25.29 -4.33
C SER A 151 -5.77 25.75 -3.42
N CYS A 152 -5.62 26.93 -2.80
CA CYS A 152 -6.79 27.78 -2.48
C CYS A 152 -7.35 28.45 -3.75
N ARG A 153 -7.04 27.90 -4.94
CA ARG A 153 -7.53 28.38 -6.24
C ARG A 153 -8.92 27.80 -6.45
N ILE A 154 -9.95 28.60 -6.20
CA ILE A 154 -11.17 28.76 -7.01
C ILE A 154 -12.29 29.43 -6.17
N THR A 155 -12.37 29.20 -4.87
CA THR A 155 -13.44 29.77 -4.02
C THR A 155 -13.34 31.29 -3.83
N GLU A 156 -12.14 31.84 -3.62
CA GLU A 156 -11.98 33.30 -3.56
C GLU A 156 -12.24 33.97 -4.92
N ALA A 157 -11.87 33.34 -6.02
CA ALA A 157 -12.11 33.89 -7.36
C ALA A 157 -13.60 33.91 -7.72
N VAL A 158 -14.37 32.88 -7.33
CA VAL A 158 -15.82 32.82 -7.57
C VAL A 158 -16.59 33.75 -6.63
N GLU A 159 -16.19 33.90 -5.36
CA GLU A 159 -16.78 34.92 -4.47
C GLU A 159 -16.50 36.35 -4.95
N MET A 160 -15.30 36.64 -5.46
CA MET A 160 -14.98 37.95 -6.03
C MET A 160 -15.78 38.26 -7.30
N TRP A 161 -16.01 37.26 -8.15
CA TRP A 161 -16.84 37.42 -9.35
C TRP A 161 -18.32 37.65 -9.02
N TRP A 162 -18.88 36.99 -8.01
CA TRP A 162 -20.27 37.22 -7.60
C TRP A 162 -20.50 38.61 -7.02
N LYS A 163 -19.58 39.13 -6.19
CA LYS A 163 -19.69 40.51 -5.66
C LYS A 163 -19.58 41.57 -6.76
N ALA A 164 -18.78 41.36 -7.78
CA ALA A 164 -18.65 42.28 -8.91
C ALA A 164 -19.93 42.30 -9.79
N VAL A 165 -20.58 41.16 -10.03
CA VAL A 165 -21.82 41.09 -10.82
C VAL A 165 -23.00 41.77 -10.09
N PHE A 166 -23.10 41.66 -8.77
CA PHE A 166 -24.16 42.33 -8.00
C PHE A 166 -24.00 43.86 -7.92
N LEU A 167 -22.77 44.39 -8.01
CA LEU A 167 -22.53 45.84 -8.00
C LEU A 167 -22.82 46.52 -9.35
N VAL A 168 -22.77 45.77 -10.46
CA VAL A 168 -23.04 46.32 -11.81
C VAL A 168 -24.51 46.20 -12.18
N GLY A 169 -25.30 45.33 -11.54
CA GLY A 169 -26.73 45.13 -11.82
C GLY A 169 -27.70 46.07 -11.09
N VAL A 170 -27.22 47.01 -10.27
CA VAL A 170 -28.04 47.92 -9.44
C VAL A 170 -27.82 49.40 -9.79
N LEU A 171 -27.17 49.70 -10.92
CA LEU A 171 -27.00 51.05 -11.46
C LEU A 171 -27.87 51.30 -12.69
#